data_AF-A0A946AFQ8-F1
#
_entry.id   AF-A0A946AFQ8-F1
#
_cell.length_a   1.000
_cell.length_b   1.000
_cell.length_c   1.000
_cell.angle_alpha   90.00
_cell.angle_beta   90.00
_cell.angle_gamma   90.00
#
_symmetry.space_group_name_H-M   'P 1'
#
loop_
_entity.id
_entity.type
_entity.pdbx_description
1 polymer ?
#
loop_
_entity_poly.entity_id
_entity_poly.type
_entity_poly.pdbx_seq_one_letter_code
_entity_poly.pdbx_strand_id
1 'polypeptide(L)'
;ILKETHEAAQRAMALRGRATDLEQKLVEAIARRHPSDQVPPDFSVWTEAYADAMRAAHHAHSDSPDVCSLCAEALMTRTPWRLWDLNTGLPREGASTLEARKILEDAIAAVERQGPTRHAGLLHCYIHVMEMSPIPEAALRAGDELCGIIPDSGHLHHMSTHIDFQCGDYHNVILRNSRAIEADMKFLAEHGPLNLYSYSRIHNIHFKLYGAMFLAQSGAAMEAVREFEETVPEALIRMESPPMADMLEGYYGLKYHALIRFGRWQEIIDEPLPSDPDLYLVTTAIAHYAKTVAHAASGDVPGAEREKPLFYAAKARVPESRMLFNNTCVDILGVASAMLEGELEYRRGNHDVAFDHLRTAIEREDTLPYDEPWGWMQPARHALGALSLEQGRIEEAEAVYRADLGFDPGVIRARRHPDNVWSLHGLHECLKRQGKEAERAMIEQNLTLAIARADVPIKASCFCRLSHAA
;
A
#
# COMPACT_ATOMS: atom_id res chain seq x y z
N ILE A 1 7.39 -18.69 -21.02
CA ILE A 1 8.23 -18.37 -19.84
C ILE A 1 8.97 -19.62 -19.33
N LEU A 2 8.33 -20.62 -18.68
CA LEU A 2 9.07 -21.76 -18.09
C LEU A 2 10.02 -22.50 -19.05
N LYS A 3 9.55 -22.78 -20.26
CA LYS A 3 10.39 -23.38 -21.31
C LYS A 3 11.62 -22.54 -21.62
N GLU A 4 11.41 -21.24 -21.83
CA GLU A 4 12.48 -20.30 -22.18
C GLU A 4 13.52 -20.16 -21.04
N THR A 5 13.06 -20.03 -19.80
CA THR A 5 13.96 -19.91 -18.64
C THR A 5 14.71 -21.21 -18.37
N HIS A 6 14.06 -22.37 -18.52
CA HIS A 6 14.72 -23.67 -18.42
C HIS A 6 15.78 -23.85 -19.52
N GLU A 7 15.44 -23.59 -20.79
CA GLU A 7 16.38 -23.67 -21.91
C GLU A 7 17.56 -22.70 -21.77
N ALA A 8 17.33 -21.48 -21.27
CA ALA A 8 18.40 -20.54 -20.96
C ALA A 8 19.32 -21.07 -19.85
N ALA A 9 18.77 -21.60 -18.77
CA ALA A 9 19.54 -22.19 -17.68
C ALA A 9 20.37 -23.41 -18.13
N GLN A 10 19.79 -24.31 -18.94
CA GLN A 10 20.53 -25.47 -19.47
C GLN A 10 21.67 -25.04 -20.41
N ARG A 11 21.45 -24.03 -21.26
CA ARG A 11 22.52 -23.45 -22.10
C ARG A 11 23.64 -22.86 -21.26
N ALA A 12 23.31 -22.12 -20.20
CA ALA A 12 24.31 -21.56 -19.29
C ALA A 12 25.12 -22.68 -18.61
N MET A 13 24.46 -23.74 -18.13
CA MET A 13 25.12 -24.91 -17.53
C MET A 13 26.09 -25.60 -18.49
N ALA A 14 25.74 -25.70 -19.79
CA ALA A 14 26.63 -26.28 -20.80
C ALA A 14 27.88 -25.42 -21.07
N LEU A 15 27.80 -24.10 -20.85
CA LEU A 15 28.89 -23.15 -21.07
C LEU A 15 29.70 -22.85 -19.80
N ARG A 16 29.25 -23.30 -18.62
CA ARG A 16 29.79 -22.89 -17.31
C ARG A 16 31.30 -23.08 -17.16
N GLY A 17 31.89 -24.10 -17.80
CA GLY A 17 33.33 -24.36 -17.73
C GLY A 17 34.22 -23.27 -18.35
N ARG A 18 33.62 -22.28 -19.02
CA ARG A 18 34.31 -21.09 -19.58
C ARG A 18 34.17 -19.85 -18.71
N ALA A 19 33.39 -19.92 -17.64
CA ALA A 19 33.06 -18.78 -16.78
C ALA A 19 33.95 -18.74 -15.53
N THR A 20 34.00 -17.60 -14.87
CA THR A 20 34.64 -17.44 -13.56
C THR A 20 33.97 -18.30 -12.49
N ASP A 21 34.63 -18.52 -11.36
CA ASP A 21 34.06 -19.29 -10.24
C ASP A 21 32.72 -18.70 -9.77
N LEU A 22 32.64 -17.36 -9.63
CA LEU A 22 31.42 -16.65 -9.26
C LEU A 22 30.30 -16.89 -10.27
N GLU A 23 30.57 -16.71 -11.56
CA GLU A 23 29.57 -16.95 -12.61
C GLU A 23 29.12 -18.41 -12.63
N GLN A 24 30.02 -19.37 -12.41
CA GLN A 24 29.67 -20.78 -12.28
C GLN A 24 28.68 -21.02 -11.14
N LYS A 25 28.88 -20.38 -9.97
CA LYS A 25 27.95 -20.48 -8.83
C LYS A 25 26.58 -19.89 -9.14
N LEU A 26 26.51 -18.74 -9.81
CA LEU A 26 25.25 -18.14 -10.22
C LEU A 26 24.52 -18.98 -11.28
N VAL A 27 25.27 -19.55 -12.23
CA VAL A 27 24.72 -20.48 -13.25
C VAL A 27 24.18 -21.76 -12.60
N GLU A 28 24.88 -22.29 -11.59
CA GLU A 28 24.39 -23.43 -10.80
C GLU A 28 23.11 -23.07 -10.04
N ALA A 29 23.03 -21.87 -9.45
CA ALA A 29 21.85 -21.41 -8.74
C ALA A 29 20.63 -21.21 -9.67
N ILE A 30 20.79 -20.51 -10.79
CA ILE A 30 19.67 -20.25 -11.71
C ILE A 30 19.10 -21.55 -12.31
N ALA A 31 19.95 -22.57 -12.50
CA ALA A 31 19.51 -23.90 -12.91
C ALA A 31 18.64 -24.61 -11.85
N ARG A 32 18.78 -24.26 -10.56
CA ARG A 32 17.87 -24.71 -9.50
C ARG A 32 16.57 -23.94 -9.44
N ARG A 33 16.56 -22.66 -9.84
CA ARG A 33 15.34 -21.85 -9.97
C ARG A 33 14.46 -22.32 -11.13
N HIS A 34 15.07 -22.83 -12.20
CA HIS A 34 14.39 -23.29 -13.41
C HIS A 34 14.81 -24.72 -13.82
N PRO A 35 14.53 -25.74 -12.99
CA PRO A 35 14.99 -27.11 -13.22
C PRO A 35 14.17 -27.87 -14.27
N SER A 36 12.99 -27.37 -14.65
CA SER A 36 12.11 -27.98 -15.65
C SER A 36 11.32 -26.92 -16.42
N ASP A 37 10.89 -27.27 -17.64
CA ASP A 37 9.95 -26.50 -18.45
C ASP A 37 8.46 -26.81 -18.13
N GLN A 38 8.21 -27.82 -17.29
CA GLN A 38 6.88 -28.21 -16.85
C GLN A 38 6.47 -27.44 -15.60
N VAL A 39 5.19 -27.06 -15.52
CA VAL A 39 4.62 -26.43 -14.33
C VAL A 39 4.62 -27.48 -13.20
N PRO A 40 5.35 -27.26 -12.09
CA PRO A 40 5.27 -28.15 -10.95
C PRO A 40 3.94 -27.95 -10.22
N PRO A 41 3.48 -28.94 -9.45
CA PRO A 41 2.31 -28.75 -8.59
C PRO A 41 2.55 -27.67 -7.52
N ASP A 42 3.81 -27.45 -7.13
CA ASP A 42 4.24 -26.45 -6.17
C ASP A 42 5.67 -25.98 -6.53
N PHE A 43 5.88 -24.67 -6.55
CA PHE A 43 7.19 -24.06 -6.82
C PHE A 43 8.10 -24.03 -5.58
N SER A 44 7.60 -24.35 -4.37
CA SER A 44 8.36 -24.29 -3.11
C SER A 44 9.69 -25.05 -3.18
N VAL A 45 9.70 -26.24 -3.76
CA VAL A 45 10.91 -27.06 -3.93
C VAL A 45 11.97 -26.34 -4.78
N TRP A 46 11.55 -25.62 -5.82
CA TRP A 46 12.45 -24.86 -6.69
C TRP A 46 12.97 -23.62 -5.98
N THR A 47 12.10 -22.94 -5.23
CA THR A 47 12.45 -21.78 -4.40
C THR A 47 13.47 -22.14 -3.32
N GLU A 48 13.27 -23.22 -2.58
CA GLU A 48 14.23 -23.69 -1.56
C GLU A 48 15.56 -24.10 -2.19
N ALA A 49 15.53 -24.85 -3.30
CA ALA A 49 16.75 -25.26 -3.99
C ALA A 49 17.55 -24.07 -4.56
N TYR A 50 16.87 -23.04 -5.05
CA TYR A 50 17.50 -21.81 -5.49
C TYR A 50 18.12 -21.04 -4.32
N ALA A 51 17.39 -20.89 -3.21
CA ALA A 51 17.88 -20.22 -2.01
C ALA A 51 19.13 -20.92 -1.44
N ASP A 52 19.13 -22.25 -1.35
CA ASP A 52 20.30 -23.01 -0.89
C ASP A 52 21.51 -22.86 -1.82
N ALA A 53 21.28 -22.85 -3.13
CA ALA A 53 22.35 -22.60 -4.10
C ALA A 53 22.89 -21.16 -4.00
N MET A 54 22.02 -20.18 -3.75
CA MET A 54 22.45 -18.80 -3.54
C MET A 54 23.18 -18.59 -2.21
N ARG A 55 22.82 -19.31 -1.14
CA ARG A 55 23.63 -19.37 0.09
C ARG A 55 25.03 -19.89 -0.19
N ALA A 56 25.15 -20.96 -0.98
CA ALA A 56 26.45 -21.52 -1.37
C ALA A 56 27.27 -20.51 -2.21
N ALA A 57 26.64 -19.80 -3.13
CA ALA A 57 27.27 -18.73 -3.90
C ALA A 57 27.75 -17.58 -3.00
N HIS A 58 26.92 -17.12 -2.06
CA HIS A 58 27.27 -16.11 -1.07
C HIS A 58 28.42 -16.57 -0.16
N HIS A 59 28.43 -17.81 0.31
CA HIS A 59 29.53 -18.34 1.11
C HIS A 59 30.87 -18.36 0.36
N ALA A 60 30.85 -18.56 -0.96
CA ALA A 60 32.06 -18.55 -1.79
C ALA A 60 32.51 -17.13 -2.18
N HIS A 61 31.56 -16.18 -2.31
CA HIS A 61 31.79 -14.84 -2.84
C HIS A 61 31.06 -13.75 -2.02
N SER A 62 31.24 -13.76 -0.70
CA SER A 62 30.56 -12.84 0.22
C SER A 62 31.00 -11.38 0.10
N ASP A 63 32.07 -11.11 -0.64
CA ASP A 63 32.58 -9.79 -0.97
C ASP A 63 31.90 -9.16 -2.19
N SER A 64 31.16 -9.95 -2.98
CA SER A 64 30.41 -9.45 -4.14
C SER A 64 29.06 -8.86 -3.72
N PRO A 65 28.82 -7.55 -3.94
CA PRO A 65 27.53 -6.94 -3.59
C PRO A 65 26.38 -7.47 -4.44
N ASP A 66 26.63 -7.89 -5.69
CA ASP A 66 25.64 -8.54 -6.55
C ASP A 66 25.19 -9.89 -5.97
N VAL A 67 26.16 -10.72 -5.54
CA VAL A 67 25.85 -12.03 -4.93
C VAL A 67 25.10 -11.84 -3.61
N CYS A 68 25.50 -10.87 -2.79
CA CYS A 68 24.79 -10.55 -1.55
C CYS A 68 23.33 -10.13 -1.80
N SER A 69 23.10 -9.26 -2.80
CA SER A 69 21.76 -8.81 -3.19
C SER A 69 20.90 -9.97 -3.70
N LEU A 70 21.42 -10.77 -4.64
CA LEU A 70 20.70 -11.92 -5.19
C LEU A 70 20.43 -13.00 -4.14
N CYS A 71 21.35 -13.20 -3.18
CA CYS A 71 21.15 -14.12 -2.08
C CYS A 71 20.01 -13.65 -1.18
N ALA A 72 20.00 -12.36 -0.80
CA ALA A 72 18.92 -11.80 -0.01
C ALA A 72 17.55 -11.92 -0.73
N GLU A 73 17.48 -11.65 -2.04
CA GLU A 73 16.27 -11.90 -2.86
C GLU A 73 15.82 -13.36 -2.76
N ALA A 74 16.73 -14.30 -3.01
CA ALA A 74 16.41 -15.72 -2.94
C ALA A 74 15.89 -16.14 -1.56
N LEU A 75 16.46 -15.60 -0.48
CA LEU A 75 16.02 -15.87 0.90
C LEU A 75 14.64 -15.29 1.21
N MET A 76 14.34 -14.08 0.73
CA MET A 76 13.03 -13.45 0.93
C MET A 76 11.91 -14.20 0.19
N THR A 77 12.16 -14.64 -1.04
CA THR A 77 11.17 -15.32 -1.88
C THR A 77 10.72 -16.69 -1.35
N ARG A 78 11.40 -17.26 -0.34
CA ARG A 78 10.96 -18.45 0.39
C ARG A 78 9.64 -18.21 1.14
N THR A 79 9.43 -17.00 1.61
CA THR A 79 8.28 -16.59 2.41
C THR A 79 7.75 -15.23 1.94
N PRO A 80 7.21 -15.14 0.70
CA PRO A 80 6.71 -13.88 0.15
C PRO A 80 5.62 -13.31 1.06
N TRP A 81 5.68 -12.01 1.34
CA TRP A 81 4.77 -11.27 2.24
C TRP A 81 4.68 -11.84 3.66
N ARG A 82 5.69 -12.61 4.06
CA ARG A 82 5.71 -13.40 5.30
C ARG A 82 7.09 -13.37 5.94
N LEU A 83 7.80 -12.25 5.81
CA LEU A 83 9.13 -12.05 6.42
C LEU A 83 9.03 -11.79 7.93
N TRP A 84 8.00 -11.05 8.34
CA TRP A 84 7.72 -10.72 9.73
C TRP A 84 6.33 -11.22 10.12
N ASP A 85 6.17 -11.57 11.39
CA ASP A 85 4.87 -11.74 12.01
C ASP A 85 4.41 -10.37 12.54
N LEU A 86 3.35 -9.83 11.95
CA LEU A 86 2.92 -8.46 12.22
C LEU A 86 2.30 -8.26 13.62
N ASN A 87 1.84 -9.34 14.25
CA ASN A 87 1.26 -9.28 15.59
C ASN A 87 2.34 -9.26 16.67
N THR A 88 3.39 -10.07 16.49
CA THR A 88 4.49 -10.21 17.46
C THR A 88 5.67 -9.29 17.17
N GLY A 89 5.81 -8.81 15.94
CA GLY A 89 6.99 -8.08 15.45
C GLY A 89 8.24 -8.96 15.29
N LEU A 90 8.13 -10.27 15.48
CA LEU A 90 9.24 -11.20 15.33
C LEU A 90 9.33 -11.69 13.87
N PRO A 91 10.51 -12.15 13.41
CA PRO A 91 10.62 -12.87 12.14
C PRO A 91 9.66 -14.06 12.12
N ARG A 92 8.96 -14.27 11.01
CA ARG A 92 8.03 -15.39 10.90
C ARG A 92 8.79 -16.72 10.91
N GLU A 93 8.20 -17.74 11.53
CA GLU A 93 8.76 -19.09 11.51
C GLU A 93 8.99 -19.58 10.07
N GLY A 94 10.18 -20.13 9.82
CA GLY A 94 10.62 -20.60 8.50
C GLY A 94 11.20 -19.52 7.58
N ALA A 95 11.00 -18.23 7.88
CA ALA A 95 11.56 -17.13 7.11
C ALA A 95 13.06 -16.96 7.38
N SER A 96 13.81 -16.59 6.34
CA SER A 96 15.24 -16.26 6.42
C SER A 96 15.50 -14.77 6.69
N THR A 97 14.56 -14.09 7.33
CA THR A 97 14.54 -12.62 7.46
C THR A 97 15.80 -12.06 8.14
N LEU A 98 16.22 -12.64 9.27
CA LEU A 98 17.42 -12.18 9.98
C LEU A 98 18.70 -12.49 9.23
N GLU A 99 18.73 -13.60 8.49
CA GLU A 99 19.85 -13.99 7.64
C GLU A 99 20.00 -13.00 6.47
N ALA A 100 18.90 -12.75 5.73
CA ALA A 100 18.87 -11.79 4.63
C ALA A 100 19.23 -10.38 5.11
N ARG A 101 18.64 -9.93 6.23
CA ARG A 101 18.97 -8.64 6.86
C ARG A 101 20.46 -8.52 7.14
N LYS A 102 21.05 -9.54 7.78
CA LYS A 102 22.48 -9.53 8.12
C LYS A 102 23.38 -9.45 6.88
N ILE A 103 23.09 -10.24 5.84
CA ILE A 103 23.83 -10.22 4.58
C ILE A 103 23.81 -8.81 3.98
N LEU A 104 22.64 -8.18 3.96
CA LEU A 104 22.46 -6.84 3.41
C LEU A 104 23.17 -5.77 4.23
N GLU A 105 23.00 -5.76 5.55
CA GLU A 105 23.67 -4.79 6.44
C GLU A 105 25.20 -4.89 6.34
N ASP A 106 25.76 -6.11 6.34
CA ASP A 106 27.20 -6.32 6.21
C ASP A 106 27.72 -5.84 4.84
N ALA A 107 27.00 -6.16 3.75
CA ALA A 107 27.38 -5.79 2.40
C ALA A 107 27.25 -4.28 2.13
N ILE A 108 26.18 -3.64 2.61
CA ILE A 108 26.00 -2.18 2.53
C ILE A 108 27.16 -1.49 3.27
N ALA A 109 27.46 -1.92 4.50
CA ALA A 109 28.58 -1.36 5.25
C ALA A 109 29.94 -1.58 4.57
N ALA A 110 30.13 -2.72 3.88
CA ALA A 110 31.34 -2.98 3.12
C ALA A 110 31.49 -2.05 1.90
N VAL A 111 30.42 -1.84 1.15
CA VAL A 111 30.39 -0.92 0.00
C VAL A 111 30.66 0.52 0.46
N GLU A 112 30.03 0.96 1.55
CA GLU A 112 30.23 2.31 2.09
C GLU A 112 31.67 2.58 2.55
N ARG A 113 32.36 1.55 3.08
CA ARG A 113 33.79 1.67 3.44
C ARG A 113 34.71 1.84 2.24
N GLN A 114 34.30 1.37 1.06
CA GLN A 114 35.10 1.45 -0.17
C GLN A 114 34.92 2.78 -0.91
N GLY A 115 33.89 3.57 -0.58
CA GLY A 115 33.70 4.90 -1.15
C GLY A 115 32.23 5.34 -1.20
N PRO A 116 31.94 6.41 -1.96
CA PRO A 116 30.59 6.97 -2.07
C PRO A 116 29.64 6.13 -2.95
N THR A 117 30.16 5.14 -3.68
CA THR A 117 29.34 4.28 -4.55
C THR A 117 28.25 3.59 -3.75
N ARG A 118 27.04 3.54 -4.31
CA ARG A 118 25.88 2.83 -3.74
C ARG A 118 25.46 1.70 -4.66
N HIS A 119 24.95 0.62 -4.07
CA HIS A 119 24.53 -0.56 -4.82
C HIS A 119 23.02 -0.69 -4.79
N ALA A 120 22.36 -0.39 -5.92
CA ALA A 120 20.89 -0.35 -6.00
C ALA A 120 20.24 -1.67 -5.53
N GLY A 121 20.79 -2.82 -5.91
CA GLY A 121 20.24 -4.12 -5.51
C GLY A 121 20.27 -4.38 -3.99
N LEU A 122 21.31 -3.90 -3.30
CA LEU A 122 21.42 -4.08 -1.84
C LEU A 122 20.39 -3.21 -1.11
N LEU A 123 20.30 -1.92 -1.50
CA LEU A 123 19.36 -0.98 -0.91
C LEU A 123 17.92 -1.39 -1.19
N HIS A 124 17.61 -1.81 -2.41
CA HIS A 124 16.30 -2.34 -2.82
C HIS A 124 15.89 -3.54 -1.96
N CYS A 125 16.75 -4.56 -1.86
CA CYS A 125 16.41 -5.73 -1.05
C CYS A 125 16.28 -5.39 0.44
N TYR A 126 17.08 -4.45 0.95
CA TYR A 126 17.01 -4.04 2.36
C TYR A 126 15.70 -3.33 2.69
N ILE A 127 15.17 -2.51 1.78
CA ILE A 127 13.84 -1.93 1.93
C ILE A 127 12.78 -3.04 2.05
N HIS A 128 12.76 -4.02 1.15
CA HIS A 128 11.81 -5.14 1.21
C HIS A 128 11.94 -5.99 2.49
N VAL A 129 13.16 -6.19 2.99
CA VAL A 129 13.34 -6.87 4.28
C VAL A 129 12.73 -6.06 5.43
N MET A 130 12.74 -4.73 5.36
CA MET A 130 12.42 -3.85 6.49
C MET A 130 11.00 -3.26 6.47
N GLU A 131 10.32 -3.20 5.32
CA GLU A 131 8.98 -2.58 5.17
C GLU A 131 7.92 -3.18 6.11
N MET A 132 7.93 -4.50 6.28
CA MET A 132 7.05 -5.22 7.20
C MET A 132 7.52 -5.27 8.67
N SER A 133 8.72 -4.77 8.95
CA SER A 133 9.38 -4.95 10.25
C SER A 133 8.73 -4.09 11.35
N PRO A 134 8.98 -4.38 12.65
CA PRO A 134 8.56 -3.47 13.72
C PRO A 134 9.35 -2.16 13.78
N ILE A 135 10.41 -2.03 12.96
CA ILE A 135 11.37 -0.92 12.97
C ILE A 135 11.74 -0.47 11.53
N PRO A 136 10.76 -0.14 10.67
CA PRO A 136 11.01 0.23 9.27
C PRO A 136 11.96 1.43 9.14
N GLU A 137 12.01 2.31 10.15
CA GLU A 137 12.90 3.47 10.21
C GLU A 137 14.39 3.11 10.07
N ALA A 138 14.78 1.86 10.37
CA ALA A 138 16.14 1.37 10.15
C ALA A 138 16.56 1.35 8.67
N ALA A 139 15.61 1.48 7.73
CA ALA A 139 15.84 1.55 6.29
C ALA A 139 15.69 2.95 5.68
N LEU A 140 15.42 4.00 6.47
CA LEU A 140 15.24 5.37 5.94
C LEU A 140 16.46 5.83 5.11
N ARG A 141 17.68 5.65 5.64
CA ARG A 141 18.91 6.03 4.91
C ARG A 141 19.06 5.24 3.60
N ALA A 142 18.69 3.97 3.60
CA ALA A 142 18.74 3.15 2.39
C ALA A 142 17.73 3.61 1.34
N GLY A 143 16.52 4.00 1.77
CA GLY A 143 15.51 4.62 0.93
C GLY A 143 15.99 5.93 0.31
N ASP A 144 16.57 6.82 1.12
CA ASP A 144 17.13 8.09 0.64
C ASP A 144 18.22 7.90 -0.41
N GLU A 145 19.10 6.92 -0.19
CA GLU A 145 20.21 6.64 -1.09
C GLU A 145 19.81 5.90 -2.37
N LEU A 146 18.77 5.05 -2.33
CA LEU A 146 18.29 4.32 -3.51
C LEU A 146 17.67 5.27 -4.54
N CYS A 147 16.93 6.28 -4.06
CA CYS A 147 16.22 7.22 -4.91
C CYS A 147 17.19 7.96 -5.84
N GLY A 148 17.05 7.75 -7.16
CA GLY A 148 17.84 8.42 -8.18
C GLY A 148 19.12 7.71 -8.64
N ILE A 149 19.47 6.54 -8.09
CA ILE A 149 20.62 5.75 -8.59
C ILE A 149 20.36 5.31 -10.05
N ILE A 150 19.14 4.83 -10.33
CA ILE A 150 18.71 4.37 -11.65
C ILE A 150 17.49 5.20 -12.07
N PRO A 151 17.70 6.40 -12.65
CA PRO A 151 16.63 7.40 -12.80
C PRO A 151 15.50 6.99 -13.75
N ASP A 152 15.74 6.04 -14.65
CA ASP A 152 14.72 5.53 -15.59
C ASP A 152 14.01 4.26 -15.08
N SER A 153 14.29 3.82 -13.84
CA SER A 153 13.56 2.73 -13.20
C SER A 153 12.47 3.31 -12.29
N GLY A 154 11.22 3.29 -12.76
CA GLY A 154 10.06 3.72 -11.97
C GLY A 154 9.97 2.97 -10.65
N HIS A 155 10.12 1.64 -10.70
CA HIS A 155 10.17 0.75 -9.54
C HIS A 155 11.19 1.22 -8.49
N LEU A 156 12.44 1.50 -8.87
CA LEU A 156 13.47 1.85 -7.88
C LEU A 156 13.30 3.25 -7.27
N HIS A 157 12.64 4.20 -7.96
CA HIS A 157 12.22 5.45 -7.31
C HIS A 157 11.10 5.22 -6.30
N HIS A 158 10.14 4.39 -6.69
CA HIS A 158 9.00 4.04 -5.87
C HIS A 158 9.39 3.29 -4.59
N MET A 159 10.37 2.38 -4.66
CA MET A 159 10.72 1.48 -3.56
C MET A 159 10.95 2.17 -2.22
N SER A 160 11.63 3.32 -2.20
CA SER A 160 11.89 4.05 -0.96
C SER A 160 10.60 4.48 -0.24
N THR A 161 9.49 4.58 -0.98
CA THR A 161 8.21 5.05 -0.45
C THR A 161 7.50 4.02 0.42
N HIS A 162 7.84 2.74 0.34
CA HIS A 162 7.41 1.74 1.35
C HIS A 162 7.86 2.13 2.75
N ILE A 163 9.11 2.59 2.90
CA ILE A 163 9.66 3.04 4.18
C ILE A 163 9.12 4.43 4.54
N ASP A 164 9.12 5.37 3.59
CA ASP A 164 8.63 6.73 3.82
C ASP A 164 7.18 6.70 4.35
N PHE A 165 6.33 5.88 3.74
CA PHE A 165 4.92 5.75 4.13
C PHE A 165 4.80 5.24 5.56
N GLN A 166 5.48 4.14 5.89
CA GLN A 166 5.46 3.54 7.23
C GLN A 166 6.04 4.48 8.30
N CYS A 167 6.88 5.44 7.91
CA CYS A 167 7.48 6.43 8.79
C CYS A 167 6.76 7.79 8.79
N GLY A 168 5.67 7.95 8.05
CA GLY A 168 4.88 9.20 8.02
C GLY A 168 5.43 10.30 7.11
N ASP A 169 6.43 10.03 6.27
CA ASP A 169 6.98 11.00 5.31
C ASP A 169 6.18 11.00 4.00
N TYR A 170 4.90 11.38 4.12
CA TYR A 170 3.98 11.41 2.99
C TYR A 170 4.41 12.39 1.89
N HIS A 171 5.22 13.40 2.21
CA HIS A 171 5.73 14.32 1.20
C HIS A 171 6.70 13.63 0.26
N ASN A 172 7.65 12.86 0.80
CA ASN A 172 8.56 12.07 -0.01
C ASN A 172 7.83 10.95 -0.76
N VAL A 173 6.78 10.35 -0.19
CA VAL A 173 5.90 9.43 -0.92
C VAL A 173 5.37 10.07 -2.20
N ILE A 174 4.81 11.28 -2.12
CA ILE A 174 4.26 11.98 -3.29
C ILE A 174 5.36 12.31 -4.30
N LEU A 175 6.48 12.89 -3.84
CA LEU A 175 7.56 13.35 -4.71
C LEU A 175 8.23 12.20 -5.47
N ARG A 176 8.58 11.12 -4.76
CA ARG A 176 9.28 9.96 -5.33
C ARG A 176 8.38 9.17 -6.27
N ASN A 177 7.10 8.99 -5.93
CA ASN A 177 6.16 8.34 -6.85
C ASN A 177 5.84 9.22 -8.08
N SER A 178 5.84 10.55 -7.96
CA SER A 178 5.73 11.42 -9.15
C SER A 178 6.89 11.20 -10.12
N ARG A 179 8.13 11.08 -9.62
CA ARG A 179 9.30 10.72 -10.44
C ARG A 179 9.23 9.30 -11.00
N ALA A 180 8.69 8.36 -10.22
CA ALA A 180 8.47 7.00 -10.68
C ALA A 180 7.50 6.96 -11.88
N ILE A 181 6.39 7.72 -11.78
CA ILE A 181 5.40 7.86 -12.85
C ILE A 181 6.01 8.52 -14.08
N GLU A 182 6.83 9.57 -13.92
CA GLU A 182 7.57 10.17 -15.03
C GLU A 182 8.47 9.17 -15.77
N ALA A 183 9.15 8.28 -15.05
CA ALA A 183 9.95 7.20 -15.66
C ALA A 183 9.06 6.16 -16.36
N ASP A 184 7.94 5.77 -15.73
CA ASP A 184 6.96 4.84 -16.28
C ASP A 184 6.33 5.32 -17.58
N MET A 185 6.15 6.64 -17.73
CA MET A 185 5.62 7.22 -18.97
C MET A 185 6.54 6.99 -20.17
N LYS A 186 7.86 6.88 -19.96
CA LYS A 186 8.81 6.52 -21.03
C LYS A 186 8.58 5.07 -21.48
N PHE A 187 8.41 4.15 -20.53
CA PHE A 187 8.09 2.76 -20.84
C PHE A 187 6.76 2.63 -21.57
N LEU A 188 5.71 3.33 -21.08
CA LEU A 188 4.39 3.34 -21.72
C LEU A 188 4.47 3.84 -23.18
N ALA A 189 5.21 4.92 -23.43
CA ALA A 189 5.34 5.47 -24.77
C ALA A 189 5.98 4.48 -25.77
N GLU A 190 6.89 3.62 -25.31
CA GLU A 190 7.59 2.64 -26.14
C GLU A 190 6.84 1.30 -26.27
N HIS A 191 6.27 0.80 -25.17
CA HIS A 191 5.75 -0.58 -25.09
C HIS A 191 4.22 -0.67 -25.00
N GLY A 192 3.54 0.46 -24.84
CA GLY A 192 2.09 0.53 -24.68
C GLY A 192 1.59 0.05 -23.30
N PRO A 193 0.27 0.12 -23.05
CA PRO A 193 -0.33 -0.15 -21.73
C PRO A 193 -0.74 -1.62 -21.52
N LEU A 194 -0.76 -2.45 -22.58
CA LEU A 194 -1.36 -3.79 -22.54
C LEU A 194 -0.33 -4.87 -22.14
N ASN A 195 0.25 -4.73 -20.95
CA ASN A 195 1.26 -5.66 -20.43
C ASN A 195 1.26 -5.67 -18.90
N LEU A 196 2.00 -6.61 -18.32
CA LEU A 196 2.12 -6.77 -16.86
C LEU A 196 2.86 -5.60 -16.17
N TYR A 197 3.65 -4.81 -16.91
CA TYR A 197 4.32 -3.64 -16.31
C TYR A 197 3.31 -2.58 -15.87
N SER A 198 2.11 -2.55 -16.45
CA SER A 198 1.00 -1.71 -15.98
C SER A 198 0.67 -1.93 -14.50
N TYR A 199 0.92 -3.12 -13.94
CA TYR A 199 0.79 -3.35 -12.51
C TYR A 199 1.72 -2.46 -11.68
N SER A 200 3.01 -2.40 -12.04
CA SER A 200 3.99 -1.55 -11.36
C SER A 200 3.62 -0.07 -11.51
N ARG A 201 3.13 0.33 -12.68
CA ARG A 201 2.67 1.71 -12.92
C ARG A 201 1.47 2.09 -12.04
N ILE A 202 0.47 1.23 -11.98
CA ILE A 202 -0.71 1.41 -11.11
C ILE A 202 -0.27 1.50 -9.65
N HIS A 203 0.69 0.68 -9.23
CA HIS A 203 1.21 0.68 -7.86
C HIS A 203 1.86 2.03 -7.49
N ASN A 204 2.69 2.58 -8.37
CA ASN A 204 3.33 3.89 -8.18
C ASN A 204 2.28 5.02 -8.08
N ILE A 205 1.26 5.00 -8.95
CA ILE A 205 0.13 5.94 -8.91
C ILE A 205 -0.66 5.79 -7.61
N HIS A 206 -0.90 4.55 -7.17
CA HIS A 206 -1.64 4.24 -5.95
C HIS A 206 -0.94 4.81 -4.70
N PHE A 207 0.38 4.67 -4.61
CA PHE A 207 1.17 5.27 -3.53
C PHE A 207 1.16 6.80 -3.56
N LYS A 208 1.29 7.43 -4.75
CA LYS A 208 1.17 8.90 -4.88
C LYS A 208 -0.17 9.37 -4.34
N LEU A 209 -1.25 8.70 -4.74
CA LEU A 209 -2.60 9.00 -4.27
C LEU A 209 -2.72 8.86 -2.75
N TYR A 210 -2.21 7.77 -2.17
CA TYR A 210 -2.22 7.55 -0.73
C TYR A 210 -1.45 8.63 0.05
N GLY A 211 -0.23 8.96 -0.38
CA GLY A 211 0.57 10.02 0.24
C GLY A 211 -0.16 11.37 0.19
N ALA A 212 -0.76 11.69 -0.95
CA ALA A 212 -1.55 12.90 -1.14
C ALA A 212 -2.80 12.93 -0.24
N MET A 213 -3.49 11.79 -0.08
CA MET A 213 -4.62 11.66 0.83
C MET A 213 -4.22 11.89 2.28
N PHE A 214 -3.08 11.38 2.73
CA PHE A 214 -2.60 11.46 4.12
C PHE A 214 -1.97 12.82 4.48
N LEU A 215 -1.46 13.55 3.49
CA LEU A 215 -0.94 14.90 3.63
C LEU A 215 -1.99 15.99 3.30
N ALA A 216 -3.22 15.58 3.00
CA ALA A 216 -4.32 16.46 2.58
C ALA A 216 -3.96 17.37 1.39
N GLN A 217 -3.36 16.78 0.36
CA GLN A 217 -3.08 17.40 -0.93
C GLN A 217 -4.09 16.94 -1.98
N SER A 218 -5.26 17.57 -2.03
CA SER A 218 -6.31 17.28 -3.00
C SER A 218 -5.85 17.45 -4.45
N GLY A 219 -4.96 18.41 -4.73
CA GLY A 219 -4.43 18.63 -6.07
C GLY A 219 -3.62 17.42 -6.57
N ALA A 220 -2.67 16.97 -5.75
CA ALA A 220 -1.83 15.80 -6.06
C ALA A 220 -2.63 14.49 -6.10
N ALA A 221 -3.63 14.33 -5.23
CA ALA A 221 -4.51 13.17 -5.24
C ALA A 221 -5.32 13.10 -6.54
N MET A 222 -5.92 14.21 -6.97
CA MET A 222 -6.69 14.24 -8.22
C MET A 222 -5.80 14.16 -9.45
N GLU A 223 -4.53 14.58 -9.37
CA GLU A 223 -3.54 14.32 -10.42
C GLU A 223 -3.26 12.83 -10.56
N ALA A 224 -3.03 12.10 -9.46
CA ALA A 224 -2.85 10.65 -9.49
C ALA A 224 -4.07 9.92 -10.07
N VAL A 225 -5.29 10.36 -9.73
CA VAL A 225 -6.53 9.82 -10.33
C VAL A 225 -6.54 10.02 -11.86
N ARG A 226 -6.19 11.21 -12.36
CA ARG A 226 -6.11 11.46 -13.80
C ARG A 226 -5.02 10.62 -14.47
N GLU A 227 -3.84 10.51 -13.85
CA GLU A 227 -2.76 9.66 -14.34
C GLU A 227 -3.20 8.20 -14.48
N PHE A 228 -4.00 7.69 -13.54
CA PHE A 228 -4.61 6.36 -13.66
C PHE A 228 -5.59 6.29 -14.84
N GLU A 229 -6.58 7.19 -14.90
CA GLU A 229 -7.63 7.19 -15.93
C GLU A 229 -7.05 7.32 -17.35
N GLU A 230 -6.01 8.15 -17.53
CA GLU A 230 -5.38 8.40 -18.82
C GLU A 230 -4.49 7.25 -19.31
N THR A 231 -3.96 6.44 -18.39
CA THR A 231 -2.89 5.48 -18.73
C THR A 231 -3.23 4.01 -18.52
N VAL A 232 -4.39 3.73 -17.91
CA VAL A 232 -4.86 2.38 -17.60
C VAL A 232 -6.19 2.12 -18.33
N PRO A 233 -6.15 1.82 -19.64
CA PRO A 233 -7.35 1.72 -20.46
C PRO A 233 -8.17 0.47 -20.12
N GLU A 234 -9.49 0.53 -20.35
CA GLU A 234 -10.41 -0.62 -20.20
C GLU A 234 -9.93 -1.88 -20.93
N ALA A 235 -9.28 -1.72 -22.09
CA ALA A 235 -8.71 -2.83 -22.86
C ALA A 235 -7.73 -3.69 -22.06
N LEU A 236 -7.08 -3.13 -21.02
CA LEU A 236 -6.20 -3.87 -20.12
C LEU A 236 -6.98 -4.92 -19.32
N ILE A 237 -8.08 -4.55 -18.69
CA ILE A 237 -8.89 -5.46 -17.87
C ILE A 237 -9.79 -6.38 -18.71
N ARG A 238 -9.95 -6.13 -20.01
CA ARG A 238 -10.60 -7.10 -20.92
C ARG A 238 -9.69 -8.27 -21.31
N MET A 239 -8.40 -8.24 -20.98
CA MET A 239 -7.49 -9.35 -21.25
C MET A 239 -7.81 -10.55 -20.34
N GLU A 240 -8.07 -11.71 -20.96
CA GLU A 240 -8.39 -12.96 -20.26
C GLU A 240 -7.14 -13.75 -19.81
N SER A 241 -6.01 -13.52 -20.48
CA SER A 241 -4.74 -14.22 -20.17
C SER A 241 -3.55 -13.24 -20.23
N PRO A 242 -2.92 -12.94 -19.07
CA PRO A 242 -3.37 -13.24 -17.70
C PRO A 242 -4.75 -12.61 -17.39
N PRO A 243 -5.48 -13.08 -16.36
CA PRO A 243 -6.83 -12.58 -16.04
C PRO A 243 -6.75 -11.18 -15.43
N MET A 244 -6.61 -10.15 -16.28
CA MET A 244 -6.26 -8.81 -15.82
C MET A 244 -7.38 -8.14 -15.02
N ALA A 245 -8.65 -8.46 -15.28
CA ALA A 245 -9.73 -7.96 -14.45
C ALA A 245 -9.65 -8.49 -13.01
N ASP A 246 -9.25 -9.76 -12.82
CA ASP A 246 -9.05 -10.33 -11.47
C ASP A 246 -7.91 -9.64 -10.74
N MET A 247 -6.89 -9.20 -11.46
CA MET A 247 -5.69 -8.60 -10.86
C MET A 247 -5.79 -7.08 -10.64
N LEU A 248 -6.54 -6.37 -11.48
CA LEU A 248 -6.44 -4.90 -11.60
C LEU A 248 -7.75 -4.14 -11.50
N GLU A 249 -8.91 -4.77 -11.65
CA GLU A 249 -10.18 -4.03 -11.70
C GLU A 249 -10.47 -3.30 -10.38
N GLY A 250 -9.99 -3.81 -9.24
CA GLY A 250 -10.12 -3.15 -7.93
C GLY A 250 -9.54 -1.73 -7.89
N TYR A 251 -8.52 -1.42 -8.71
CA TYR A 251 -7.91 -0.08 -8.76
C TYR A 251 -8.74 0.96 -9.54
N TYR A 252 -9.76 0.55 -10.30
CA TYR A 252 -10.63 1.53 -10.99
C TYR A 252 -11.56 2.27 -10.01
N GLY A 253 -11.69 1.79 -8.77
CA GLY A 253 -12.43 2.45 -7.69
C GLY A 253 -11.67 3.58 -6.98
N LEU A 254 -10.37 3.78 -7.24
CA LEU A 254 -9.50 4.72 -6.49
C LEU A 254 -10.04 6.16 -6.47
N LYS A 255 -10.63 6.61 -7.58
CA LYS A 255 -11.26 7.94 -7.70
C LYS A 255 -12.29 8.20 -6.60
N TYR A 256 -13.17 7.22 -6.32
CA TYR A 256 -14.21 7.40 -5.32
C TYR A 256 -13.63 7.58 -3.92
N HIS A 257 -12.56 6.84 -3.57
CA HIS A 257 -11.87 7.02 -2.29
C HIS A 257 -11.25 8.41 -2.16
N ALA A 258 -10.62 8.91 -3.23
CA ALA A 258 -10.08 10.27 -3.27
C ALA A 258 -11.20 11.31 -3.04
N LEU A 259 -12.32 11.19 -3.75
CA LEU A 259 -13.45 12.10 -3.60
C LEU A 259 -14.03 12.08 -2.17
N ILE A 260 -14.13 10.90 -1.54
CA ILE A 260 -14.61 10.76 -0.15
C ILE A 260 -13.65 11.46 0.83
N ARG A 261 -12.34 11.21 0.71
CA ARG A 261 -11.32 11.80 1.57
C ARG A 261 -11.36 13.32 1.61
N PHE A 262 -11.69 13.94 0.48
CA PHE A 262 -11.78 15.40 0.33
C PHE A 262 -13.20 15.95 0.40
N GLY A 263 -14.19 15.13 0.79
CA GLY A 263 -15.56 15.57 0.98
C GLY A 263 -16.24 16.12 -0.27
N ARG A 264 -15.84 15.63 -1.45
CA ARG A 264 -16.39 16.06 -2.76
C ARG A 264 -17.73 15.37 -3.03
N TRP A 265 -18.67 15.54 -2.10
CA TRP A 265 -19.93 14.78 -2.04
C TRP A 265 -20.80 14.95 -3.28
N GLN A 266 -20.98 16.19 -3.73
CA GLN A 266 -21.79 16.46 -4.91
C GLN A 266 -21.21 15.81 -6.16
N GLU A 267 -19.89 15.83 -6.30
CA GLU A 267 -19.22 15.19 -7.45
C GLU A 267 -19.40 13.68 -7.44
N ILE A 268 -19.36 13.03 -6.27
CA ILE A 268 -19.69 11.60 -6.16
C ILE A 268 -21.14 11.33 -6.57
N ILE A 269 -22.08 12.17 -6.13
CA ILE A 269 -23.51 12.04 -6.46
C ILE A 269 -23.73 12.18 -7.97
N ASP A 270 -23.05 13.14 -8.60
CA ASP A 270 -23.17 13.42 -10.04
C ASP A 270 -22.34 12.46 -10.93
N GLU A 271 -21.36 11.76 -10.36
CA GLU A 271 -20.50 10.84 -11.10
C GLU A 271 -21.33 9.70 -11.73
N PRO A 272 -21.25 9.47 -13.05
CA PRO A 272 -21.92 8.34 -13.67
C PRO A 272 -21.35 7.01 -13.15
N LEU A 273 -22.19 5.96 -13.15
CA LEU A 273 -21.69 4.60 -12.95
C LEU A 273 -20.87 4.15 -14.16
N PRO A 274 -19.98 3.15 -14.01
CA PRO A 274 -19.25 2.56 -15.13
C PRO A 274 -20.20 2.13 -16.25
N SER A 275 -19.79 2.35 -17.51
CA SER A 275 -20.59 2.03 -18.69
C SER A 275 -20.84 0.53 -18.88
N ASP A 276 -19.91 -0.31 -18.40
CA ASP A 276 -19.99 -1.78 -18.44
C ASP A 276 -19.98 -2.35 -17.00
N PRO A 277 -21.15 -2.40 -16.33
CA PRO A 277 -21.24 -2.91 -14.95
C PRO A 277 -21.06 -4.43 -14.83
N ASP A 278 -20.84 -5.14 -15.95
CA ASP A 278 -20.51 -6.58 -15.97
C ASP A 278 -18.99 -6.81 -15.99
N LEU A 279 -18.23 -5.84 -16.50
CA LEU A 279 -16.77 -5.78 -16.39
C LEU A 279 -16.32 -5.17 -15.06
N TYR A 280 -16.88 -4.01 -14.72
CA TYR A 280 -16.51 -3.16 -13.58
C TYR A 280 -17.24 -3.54 -12.28
N LEU A 281 -17.14 -4.80 -11.89
CA LEU A 281 -17.91 -5.36 -10.77
C LEU A 281 -17.56 -4.70 -9.43
N VAL A 282 -16.27 -4.57 -9.12
CA VAL A 282 -15.80 -3.96 -7.87
C VAL A 282 -16.04 -2.45 -7.89
N THR A 283 -15.73 -1.80 -9.01
CA THR A 283 -15.87 -0.35 -9.20
C THR A 283 -17.33 0.08 -9.06
N THR A 284 -18.27 -0.70 -9.61
CA THR A 284 -19.71 -0.43 -9.46
C THR A 284 -20.16 -0.53 -8.01
N ALA A 285 -19.66 -1.52 -7.25
CA ALA A 285 -19.95 -1.61 -5.83
C ALA A 285 -19.36 -0.41 -5.06
N ILE A 286 -18.09 -0.06 -5.29
CA ILE A 286 -17.45 1.12 -4.67
C ILE A 286 -18.18 2.42 -5.02
N ALA A 287 -18.69 2.57 -6.25
CA ALA A 287 -19.46 3.74 -6.65
C ALA A 287 -20.75 3.90 -5.83
N HIS A 288 -21.53 2.83 -5.66
CA HIS A 288 -22.74 2.86 -4.82
C HIS A 288 -22.43 3.05 -3.33
N TYR A 289 -21.34 2.46 -2.83
CA TYR A 289 -20.83 2.74 -1.49
C TYR A 289 -20.55 4.25 -1.32
N ALA A 290 -19.79 4.83 -2.24
CA ALA A 290 -19.40 6.24 -2.19
C ALA A 290 -20.62 7.15 -2.28
N LYS A 291 -21.58 6.86 -3.16
CA LYS A 291 -22.84 7.61 -3.27
C LYS A 291 -23.67 7.51 -1.99
N THR A 292 -23.74 6.34 -1.35
CA THR A 292 -24.43 6.17 -0.05
C THR A 292 -23.81 7.08 1.01
N VAL A 293 -22.49 7.06 1.14
CA VAL A 293 -21.75 7.93 2.09
C VAL A 293 -21.94 9.41 1.73
N ALA A 294 -21.85 9.78 0.46
CA ALA A 294 -22.00 11.17 0.02
C ALA A 294 -23.40 11.73 0.31
N HIS A 295 -24.46 10.96 0.04
CA HIS A 295 -25.83 11.33 0.40
C HIS A 295 -26.00 11.46 1.91
N ALA A 296 -25.48 10.50 2.69
CA ALA A 296 -25.54 10.55 4.15
C ALA A 296 -24.80 11.80 4.68
N ALA A 297 -23.56 12.02 4.26
CA ALA A 297 -22.75 13.17 4.65
C ALA A 297 -23.36 14.52 4.23
N SER A 298 -24.19 14.55 3.17
CA SER A 298 -24.93 15.74 2.74
C SER A 298 -26.28 15.94 3.45
N GLY A 299 -26.67 15.04 4.35
CA GLY A 299 -27.97 15.06 5.05
C GLY A 299 -29.14 14.47 4.26
N ASP A 300 -28.90 13.94 3.06
CA ASP A 300 -29.92 13.28 2.23
C ASP A 300 -30.02 11.79 2.59
N VAL A 301 -30.59 11.51 3.77
CA VAL A 301 -30.87 10.13 4.21
C VAL A 301 -31.72 9.35 3.19
N PRO A 302 -32.78 9.92 2.58
CA PRO A 302 -33.52 9.23 1.52
C PRO A 302 -32.65 8.83 0.32
N GLY A 303 -31.69 9.66 -0.08
CA GLY A 303 -30.72 9.34 -1.12
C GLY A 303 -29.82 8.17 -0.77
N ALA A 304 -29.25 8.19 0.43
CA ALA A 304 -28.40 7.11 0.92
C ALA A 304 -29.16 5.78 0.99
N GLU A 305 -30.43 5.81 1.40
CA GLU A 305 -31.30 4.62 1.43
C GLU A 305 -31.66 4.07 0.05
N ARG A 306 -31.62 4.89 -1.01
CA ARG A 306 -31.77 4.41 -2.39
C ARG A 306 -30.51 3.71 -2.90
N GLU A 307 -29.34 4.23 -2.55
CA GLU A 307 -28.04 3.70 -3.01
C GLU A 307 -27.60 2.44 -2.26
N LYS A 308 -27.89 2.35 -0.96
CA LYS A 308 -27.52 1.19 -0.12
C LYS A 308 -27.91 -0.17 -0.69
N PRO A 309 -29.17 -0.44 -1.11
CA PRO A 309 -29.52 -1.73 -1.69
C PRO A 309 -28.80 -2.00 -3.03
N LEU A 310 -28.45 -0.96 -3.79
CA LEU A 310 -27.69 -1.10 -5.04
C LEU A 310 -26.24 -1.50 -4.77
N PHE A 311 -25.63 -0.95 -3.71
CA PHE A 311 -24.32 -1.41 -3.22
C PHE A 311 -24.34 -2.90 -2.90
N TYR A 312 -25.31 -3.37 -2.12
CA TYR A 312 -25.37 -4.79 -1.74
C TYR A 312 -25.63 -5.70 -2.95
N ALA A 313 -26.46 -5.26 -3.90
CA ALA A 313 -26.67 -5.98 -5.15
C ALA A 313 -25.38 -6.07 -6.00
N ALA A 314 -24.62 -4.98 -6.11
CA ALA A 314 -23.34 -4.96 -6.82
C ALA A 314 -22.28 -5.81 -6.11
N LYS A 315 -22.13 -5.67 -4.79
CA LYS A 315 -21.21 -6.45 -3.96
C LYS A 315 -21.43 -7.96 -4.12
N ALA A 316 -22.68 -8.41 -4.18
CA ALA A 316 -23.02 -9.83 -4.34
C ALA A 316 -22.58 -10.43 -5.69
N ARG A 317 -22.23 -9.60 -6.68
CA ARG A 317 -21.76 -10.02 -8.00
C ARG A 317 -20.23 -10.12 -8.10
N VAL A 318 -19.50 -9.57 -7.14
CA VAL A 318 -18.04 -9.58 -7.13
C VAL A 318 -17.54 -10.98 -6.77
N PRO A 319 -16.79 -11.66 -7.65
CA PRO A 319 -16.25 -12.98 -7.35
C PRO A 319 -15.05 -12.89 -6.40
N GLU A 320 -14.79 -13.97 -5.65
CA GLU A 320 -13.61 -14.13 -4.78
C GLU A 320 -12.28 -14.03 -5.53
N SER A 321 -12.29 -14.18 -6.86
CA SER A 321 -11.10 -14.03 -7.71
C SER A 321 -10.64 -12.60 -7.91
N ARG A 322 -11.51 -11.60 -7.64
CA ARG A 322 -11.16 -10.18 -7.73
C ARG A 322 -10.24 -9.81 -6.58
N MET A 323 -9.03 -9.38 -6.92
CA MET A 323 -7.99 -8.98 -5.99
C MET A 323 -7.69 -7.49 -6.12
N LEU A 324 -7.31 -6.89 -4.99
CA LEU A 324 -6.47 -5.70 -4.95
C LEU A 324 -5.20 -6.15 -4.24
N PHE A 325 -4.15 -6.38 -5.03
CA PHE A 325 -2.87 -6.91 -4.56
C PHE A 325 -3.02 -8.17 -3.69
N ASN A 326 -2.82 -8.08 -2.38
CA ASN A 326 -2.87 -9.24 -1.47
C ASN A 326 -4.27 -9.49 -0.89
N ASN A 327 -5.20 -8.57 -1.10
CA ASN A 327 -6.54 -8.59 -0.51
C ASN A 327 -7.60 -9.00 -1.54
N THR A 328 -8.60 -9.77 -1.11
CA THR A 328 -9.79 -9.97 -1.95
C THR A 328 -10.61 -8.68 -1.96
N CYS A 329 -11.19 -8.33 -3.11
CA CYS A 329 -12.11 -7.20 -3.19
C CYS A 329 -13.39 -7.48 -2.38
N VAL A 330 -13.75 -8.75 -2.15
CA VAL A 330 -14.89 -9.13 -1.30
C VAL A 330 -14.66 -8.68 0.15
N ASP A 331 -13.47 -8.89 0.70
CA ASP A 331 -13.10 -8.47 2.06
C ASP A 331 -13.03 -6.94 2.17
N ILE A 332 -12.45 -6.26 1.17
CA ILE A 332 -12.42 -4.79 1.10
C ILE A 332 -13.85 -4.22 1.08
N LEU A 333 -14.75 -4.79 0.28
CA LEU A 333 -16.16 -4.41 0.27
C LEU A 333 -16.87 -4.77 1.59
N GLY A 334 -16.33 -5.69 2.38
CA GLY A 334 -16.71 -5.93 3.76
C GLY A 334 -16.46 -4.69 4.65
N VAL A 335 -15.31 -4.03 4.52
CA VAL A 335 -15.03 -2.76 5.21
C VAL A 335 -16.02 -1.68 4.74
N ALA A 336 -16.20 -1.54 3.42
CA ALA A 336 -17.17 -0.61 2.83
C ALA A 336 -18.59 -0.80 3.39
N SER A 337 -19.03 -2.07 3.52
CA SER A 337 -20.35 -2.41 4.07
C SER A 337 -20.53 -1.90 5.50
N ALA A 338 -19.51 -2.02 6.35
CA ALA A 338 -19.60 -1.54 7.73
C ALA A 338 -19.53 0.00 7.79
N MET A 339 -18.68 0.62 6.96
CA MET A 339 -18.56 2.07 6.86
C MET A 339 -19.87 2.74 6.41
N LEU A 340 -20.52 2.22 5.36
CA LEU A 340 -21.75 2.83 4.84
C LEU A 340 -22.91 2.73 5.84
N GLU A 341 -23.04 1.63 6.59
CA GLU A 341 -24.06 1.50 7.62
C GLU A 341 -23.76 2.46 8.78
N GLY A 342 -22.49 2.59 9.19
CA GLY A 342 -22.07 3.55 10.21
C GLY A 342 -22.43 4.99 9.85
N GLU A 343 -22.03 5.45 8.66
CA GLU A 343 -22.32 6.80 8.16
C GLU A 343 -23.83 7.07 8.03
N LEU A 344 -24.59 6.09 7.51
CA LEU A 344 -26.03 6.24 7.30
C LEU A 344 -26.81 6.25 8.61
N GLU A 345 -26.54 5.31 9.51
CA GLU A 345 -27.20 5.24 10.82
C GLU A 345 -26.88 6.46 11.68
N TYR A 346 -25.66 7.02 11.55
CA TYR A 346 -25.31 8.26 12.23
C TYR A 346 -26.25 9.39 11.80
N ARG A 347 -26.52 9.49 10.49
CA ARG A 347 -27.37 10.52 9.90
C ARG A 347 -28.86 10.32 10.15
N ARG A 348 -29.26 9.10 10.47
CA ARG A 348 -30.59 8.78 11.00
C ARG A 348 -30.78 9.19 12.46
N GLY A 349 -29.69 9.54 13.16
CA GLY A 349 -29.71 9.81 14.60
C GLY A 349 -29.57 8.54 15.45
N ASN A 350 -29.35 7.38 14.83
CA ASN A 350 -29.16 6.10 15.52
C ASN A 350 -27.69 5.94 15.95
N HIS A 351 -27.20 6.87 16.76
CA HIS A 351 -25.77 7.03 17.01
C HIS A 351 -25.09 5.77 17.58
N ASP A 352 -25.70 5.05 18.52
CA ASP A 352 -25.07 3.86 19.09
C ASP A 352 -24.88 2.75 18.05
N VAL A 353 -25.89 2.53 17.20
CA VAL A 353 -25.82 1.60 16.07
C VAL A 353 -24.74 2.03 15.07
N ALA A 354 -24.67 3.33 14.79
CA ALA A 354 -23.65 3.88 13.91
C ALA A 354 -22.24 3.60 14.42
N PHE A 355 -21.98 3.85 15.70
CA PHE A 355 -20.67 3.62 16.31
C PHE A 355 -20.30 2.14 16.35
N ASP A 356 -21.24 1.23 16.56
CA ASP A 356 -20.99 -0.21 16.49
C ASP A 356 -20.56 -0.65 15.07
N HIS A 357 -21.20 -0.10 14.04
CA HIS A 357 -20.79 -0.34 12.65
C HIS A 357 -19.42 0.24 12.33
N LEU A 358 -19.09 1.44 12.81
CA LEU A 358 -17.75 2.04 12.60
C LEU A 358 -16.65 1.24 13.32
N ARG A 359 -16.92 0.69 14.51
CA ARG A 359 -15.99 -0.24 15.17
C ARG A 359 -15.83 -1.54 14.37
N THR A 360 -16.93 -2.08 13.84
CA THR A 360 -16.89 -3.25 12.93
C THR A 360 -16.06 -2.96 11.67
N ALA A 361 -16.12 -1.73 11.13
CA ALA A 361 -15.31 -1.34 9.98
C ALA A 361 -13.81 -1.37 10.32
N ILE A 362 -13.43 -0.84 11.48
CA ILE A 362 -12.06 -0.89 11.99
C ILE A 362 -11.62 -2.34 12.21
N GLU A 363 -12.45 -3.19 12.81
CA GLU A 363 -12.11 -4.61 12.99
C GLU A 363 -11.87 -5.32 11.67
N ARG A 364 -12.72 -5.07 10.65
CA ARG A 364 -12.54 -5.65 9.31
C ARG A 364 -11.26 -5.14 8.66
N GLU A 365 -11.02 -3.83 8.69
CA GLU A 365 -9.78 -3.21 8.21
C GLU A 365 -8.54 -3.80 8.90
N ASP A 366 -8.58 -3.95 10.23
CA ASP A 366 -7.53 -4.55 11.06
C ASP A 366 -7.41 -6.09 10.89
N THR A 367 -8.22 -6.72 10.04
CA THR A 367 -8.07 -8.16 9.71
C THR A 367 -7.62 -8.42 8.28
N LEU A 368 -7.56 -7.37 7.46
CA LEU A 368 -7.08 -7.47 6.08
C LEU A 368 -5.61 -7.97 6.04
N PRO A 369 -5.28 -8.89 5.12
CA PRO A 369 -3.90 -9.20 4.76
C PRO A 369 -3.03 -7.95 4.58
N TYR A 370 -1.75 -8.10 4.93
CA TYR A 370 -0.78 -7.03 4.74
C TYR A 370 -0.63 -6.67 3.28
N ASP A 371 -0.60 -5.37 3.03
CA ASP A 371 -0.59 -4.78 1.72
C ASP A 371 -0.07 -3.36 1.83
N GLU A 372 0.66 -2.90 0.82
CA GLU A 372 1.19 -1.54 0.77
C GLU A 372 1.04 -0.97 -0.64
N PRO A 373 0.29 0.12 -0.82
CA PRO A 373 -0.58 0.73 0.17
C PRO A 373 -1.71 -0.24 0.58
N TRP A 374 -2.34 -0.05 1.74
CA TRP A 374 -3.37 -0.96 2.23
C TRP A 374 -4.54 -1.15 1.25
N GLY A 375 -5.29 -2.25 1.40
CA GLY A 375 -6.49 -2.48 0.57
C GLY A 375 -7.62 -1.48 0.82
N TRP A 376 -7.65 -0.83 2.00
CA TRP A 376 -8.64 0.18 2.36
C TRP A 376 -8.01 1.57 2.51
N MET A 377 -8.44 2.53 1.69
CA MET A 377 -7.73 3.80 1.47
C MET A 377 -7.88 4.87 2.54
N GLN A 378 -9.05 4.95 3.16
CA GLN A 378 -9.32 5.97 4.16
C GLN A 378 -9.55 5.28 5.50
N PRO A 379 -8.61 5.37 6.46
CA PRO A 379 -8.74 4.69 7.74
C PRO A 379 -10.12 4.87 8.37
N ALA A 380 -10.81 3.78 8.68
CA ALA A 380 -12.15 3.81 9.28
C ALA A 380 -12.14 4.55 10.63
N ARG A 381 -10.99 4.48 11.32
CA ARG A 381 -10.65 5.24 12.53
C ARG A 381 -10.91 6.75 12.38
N HIS A 382 -10.67 7.34 11.22
CA HIS A 382 -10.92 8.76 11.01
C HIS A 382 -12.41 9.12 11.13
N ALA A 383 -13.31 8.30 10.57
CA ALA A 383 -14.74 8.54 10.67
C ALA A 383 -15.23 8.37 12.11
N LEU A 384 -14.82 7.28 12.78
CA LEU A 384 -15.11 7.06 14.19
C LEU A 384 -14.65 8.24 15.06
N GLY A 385 -13.38 8.63 14.96
CA GLY A 385 -12.83 9.73 15.75
C GLY A 385 -13.50 11.08 15.46
N ALA A 386 -13.85 11.38 14.20
CA ALA A 386 -14.51 12.62 13.83
C ALA A 386 -15.93 12.70 14.41
N LEU A 387 -16.70 11.62 14.24
CA LEU A 387 -18.09 11.55 14.69
C LEU A 387 -18.20 11.43 16.22
N SER A 388 -17.22 10.81 16.88
CA SER A 388 -17.10 10.80 18.35
C SER A 388 -16.87 12.22 18.88
N LEU A 389 -15.97 13.02 18.27
CA LEU A 389 -15.80 14.43 18.62
C LEU A 389 -17.07 15.26 18.40
N GLU A 390 -17.81 15.00 17.31
CA GLU A 390 -19.10 15.66 17.04
C GLU A 390 -20.13 15.38 18.14
N GLN A 391 -20.12 14.18 18.72
CA GLN A 391 -21.02 13.78 19.83
C GLN A 391 -20.44 14.09 21.22
N GLY A 392 -19.29 14.77 21.31
CA GLY A 392 -18.63 15.07 22.60
C GLY A 392 -18.02 13.85 23.30
N ARG A 393 -17.86 12.71 22.62
CA ARG A 393 -17.17 11.51 23.10
C ARG A 393 -15.65 11.67 22.99
N ILE A 394 -15.10 12.62 23.74
CA ILE A 394 -13.72 13.10 23.56
C ILE A 394 -12.69 12.01 23.88
N GLU A 395 -12.89 11.23 24.94
CA GLU A 395 -11.98 10.16 25.35
C GLU A 395 -11.91 9.03 24.32
N GLU A 396 -13.05 8.67 23.72
CA GLU A 396 -13.12 7.68 22.65
C GLU A 396 -12.36 8.18 21.41
N ALA A 397 -12.59 9.44 21.03
CA ALA A 397 -11.88 10.04 19.90
C ALA A 397 -10.36 10.10 20.13
N GLU A 398 -9.91 10.49 21.33
CA GLU A 398 -8.48 10.50 21.68
C GLU A 398 -7.85 9.11 21.51
N ALA A 399 -8.51 8.07 22.05
CA ALA A 399 -8.02 6.69 21.95
C ALA A 399 -7.87 6.25 20.49
N VAL A 400 -8.83 6.59 19.64
CA VAL A 400 -8.81 6.28 18.21
C VAL A 400 -7.65 6.97 17.49
N TYR A 401 -7.41 8.26 17.74
CA TYR A 401 -6.31 8.98 17.10
C TYR A 401 -4.93 8.56 17.63
N ARG A 402 -4.81 8.21 18.91
CA ARG A 402 -3.56 7.67 19.46
C ARG A 402 -3.21 6.32 18.84
N ALA A 403 -4.21 5.46 18.64
CA ALA A 403 -4.06 4.18 17.96
C ALA A 403 -3.63 4.38 16.50
N ASP A 404 -4.32 5.27 15.77
CA ASP A 404 -3.98 5.58 14.36
C ASP A 404 -2.56 6.14 14.22
N LEU A 405 -2.16 7.11 15.04
CA LEU A 405 -0.83 7.72 15.00
C LEU A 405 0.29 6.81 15.55
N GLY A 406 -0.08 5.68 16.16
CA GLY A 406 0.89 4.74 16.74
C GLY A 406 1.45 5.13 18.11
N PHE A 407 0.78 6.04 18.83
CA PHE A 407 1.08 6.34 20.23
C PHE A 407 0.55 5.29 21.21
N ASP A 408 -0.28 4.37 20.72
CA ASP A 408 -0.78 3.21 21.45
C ASP A 408 -0.24 1.91 20.81
N PRO A 409 0.18 0.90 21.60
CA PRO A 409 0.71 -0.34 21.07
C PRO A 409 -0.36 -1.33 20.56
N GLY A 410 -1.66 -1.04 20.72
CA GLY A 410 -2.77 -1.93 20.39
C GLY A 410 -3.04 -2.13 18.90
N VAL A 411 -2.50 -1.27 18.03
CA VAL A 411 -2.51 -1.44 16.58
C VAL A 411 -1.14 -1.94 16.13
N ILE A 412 -1.08 -2.92 15.23
CA ILE A 412 0.18 -3.45 14.69
C ILE A 412 1.00 -2.37 13.98
N ARG A 413 2.33 -2.49 13.96
CA ARG A 413 3.23 -1.43 13.42
C ARG A 413 2.86 -1.01 11.99
N ALA A 414 2.50 -1.99 11.17
CA ALA A 414 2.15 -1.83 9.78
C ALA A 414 0.75 -1.23 9.53
N ARG A 415 0.00 -0.81 10.57
CA ARG A 415 -1.29 -0.11 10.44
C ARG A 415 -1.33 1.18 11.26
N ARG A 416 -0.14 1.67 11.64
CA ARG A 416 0.04 2.96 12.27
C ARG A 416 0.41 3.97 11.19
N HIS A 417 -0.09 5.18 11.33
CA HIS A 417 0.06 6.27 10.38
C HIS A 417 0.72 7.48 11.05
N PRO A 418 2.03 7.40 11.38
CA PRO A 418 2.75 8.52 11.96
C PRO A 418 2.56 9.79 11.13
N ASP A 419 2.45 10.93 11.79
CA ASP A 419 2.32 12.25 11.18
C ASP A 419 1.16 12.46 10.18
N ASN A 420 0.17 11.55 10.17
CA ASN A 420 -1.04 11.72 9.36
C ASN A 420 -1.80 12.98 9.81
N VAL A 421 -1.95 13.94 8.90
CA VAL A 421 -2.47 15.29 9.21
C VAL A 421 -3.87 15.25 9.80
N TRP A 422 -4.69 14.29 9.39
CA TRP A 422 -6.08 14.16 9.82
C TRP A 422 -6.16 13.73 11.28
N SER A 423 -5.38 12.71 11.66
CA SER A 423 -5.32 12.22 13.03
C SER A 423 -4.56 13.14 13.97
N LEU A 424 -3.50 13.81 13.48
CA LEU A 424 -2.82 14.87 14.23
C LEU A 424 -3.80 15.99 14.61
N HIS A 425 -4.63 16.44 13.65
CA HIS A 425 -5.67 17.45 13.91
C HIS A 425 -6.67 16.95 14.96
N GLY A 426 -7.18 15.72 14.78
CA GLY A 426 -8.13 15.11 15.70
C GLY A 426 -7.59 14.97 17.13
N LEU A 427 -6.36 14.47 17.28
CA LEU A 427 -5.72 14.33 18.59
C LEU A 427 -5.47 15.70 19.24
N HIS A 428 -4.96 16.68 18.47
CA HIS A 428 -4.76 18.04 18.97
C HIS A 428 -6.06 18.66 19.52
N GLU A 429 -7.18 18.46 18.81
CA GLU A 429 -8.50 18.90 19.29
C GLU A 429 -8.92 18.20 20.59
N CYS A 430 -8.74 16.88 20.68
CA CYS A 430 -9.05 16.11 21.89
C CYS A 430 -8.24 16.60 23.10
N LEU A 431 -6.93 16.81 22.92
CA LEU A 431 -6.04 17.28 23.97
C LEU A 431 -6.40 18.70 24.44
N LYS A 432 -6.78 19.59 23.51
CA LYS A 432 -7.26 20.94 23.82
C LYS A 432 -8.53 20.91 24.66
N ARG A 433 -9.54 20.13 24.27
CA ARG A 433 -10.82 20.05 25.00
C ARG A 433 -10.66 19.47 26.41
N GLN A 434 -9.64 18.65 26.62
CA GLN A 434 -9.31 18.09 27.94
C GLN A 434 -8.30 18.92 28.75
N GLY A 435 -7.77 20.01 28.22
CA GLY A 435 -6.75 20.83 28.89
C GLY A 435 -5.39 20.15 29.06
N LYS A 436 -5.07 19.15 28.21
CA LYS A 436 -3.79 18.42 28.23
C LYS A 436 -2.69 19.21 27.50
N GLU A 437 -2.36 20.40 28.00
CA GLU A 437 -1.53 21.40 27.29
C GLU A 437 -0.11 20.92 26.94
N ALA A 438 0.54 20.16 27.83
CA ALA A 438 1.91 19.70 27.58
C ALA A 438 1.98 18.75 26.37
N GLU A 439 1.07 17.76 26.31
CA GLU A 439 0.97 16.85 25.17
C GLU A 439 0.46 17.58 23.93
N ARG A 440 -0.50 18.50 24.08
CA ARG A 440 -1.03 19.31 22.98
C ARG A 440 0.09 20.05 22.26
N ALA A 441 1.00 20.68 23.00
CA ALA A 441 2.13 21.42 22.43
C ALA A 441 3.09 20.52 21.61
N MET A 442 3.27 19.26 22.00
CA MET A 442 4.06 18.29 21.24
C MET A 442 3.38 17.93 19.91
N ILE A 443 2.08 17.67 19.94
CA ILE A 443 1.30 17.35 18.73
C ILE A 443 1.16 18.58 17.80
N GLU A 444 1.04 19.78 18.37
CA GLU A 444 0.89 21.04 17.64
C GLU A 444 2.09 21.31 16.71
N GLN A 445 3.31 20.94 17.10
CA GLN A 445 4.50 21.09 16.26
C GLN A 445 4.39 20.25 14.98
N ASN A 446 4.12 18.95 15.10
CA ASN A 446 3.98 18.05 13.95
C ASN A 446 2.77 18.45 13.09
N LEU A 447 1.65 18.79 13.73
CA LEU A 447 0.45 19.27 13.04
C LEU A 447 0.72 20.54 12.22
N THR A 448 1.47 21.49 12.77
CA THR A 448 1.83 22.74 12.07
C THR A 448 2.61 22.45 10.79
N LEU A 449 3.59 21.54 10.84
CA LEU A 449 4.38 21.15 9.68
C LEU A 449 3.54 20.40 8.63
N ALA A 450 2.66 19.50 9.07
CA ALA A 450 1.76 18.76 8.18
C ALA A 450 0.74 19.69 7.49
N ILE A 451 0.09 20.59 8.24
CA ILE A 451 -0.85 21.58 7.71
C ILE A 451 -0.17 22.51 6.70
N ALA A 452 1.09 22.90 6.93
CA ALA A 452 1.83 23.76 6.00
C ALA A 452 2.01 23.15 4.60
N ARG A 453 1.82 21.83 4.46
CA ARG A 453 1.86 21.11 3.18
C ARG A 453 0.48 20.75 2.64
N ALA A 454 -0.59 20.87 3.43
CA ALA A 454 -1.95 20.63 2.96
C ALA A 454 -2.39 21.73 1.99
N ASP A 455 -3.19 21.38 0.98
CA ASP A 455 -3.79 22.34 0.04
C ASP A 455 -5.30 22.54 0.27
N VAL A 456 -5.88 21.81 1.23
CA VAL A 456 -7.25 21.99 1.73
C VAL A 456 -7.28 22.35 3.22
N PRO A 457 -8.27 23.12 3.69
CA PRO A 457 -8.43 23.39 5.11
C PRO A 457 -8.74 22.11 5.91
N ILE A 458 -7.97 21.85 6.96
CA ILE A 458 -8.20 20.74 7.89
C ILE A 458 -9.07 21.24 9.05
N LYS A 459 -10.35 20.88 9.03
CA LYS A 459 -11.33 21.26 10.08
C LYS A 459 -11.75 20.07 10.96
N ALA A 460 -11.52 18.86 10.47
CA ALA A 460 -11.81 17.60 11.13
C ALA A 460 -10.99 16.51 10.44
N SER A 461 -10.84 15.37 11.10
CA SER A 461 -10.18 14.18 10.54
C SER A 461 -11.00 13.48 9.44
N CYS A 462 -12.30 13.80 9.32
CA CYS A 462 -13.22 13.29 8.30
C CYS A 462 -14.24 14.37 7.92
N PHE A 463 -14.54 14.51 6.61
CA PHE A 463 -15.59 15.42 6.13
C PHE A 463 -17.01 14.94 6.44
N CYS A 464 -17.15 13.74 6.98
CA CYS A 464 -18.37 13.24 7.61
C CYS A 464 -18.70 13.95 8.93
N ARG A 465 -17.80 14.75 9.52
CA ARG A 465 -18.17 15.64 10.64
C ARG A 465 -18.71 16.95 10.09
N LEU A 466 -19.95 17.29 10.42
CA LEU A 466 -20.63 18.51 9.95
C LEU A 466 -20.63 19.63 11.01
N SER A 467 -20.54 19.27 12.29
CA SER A 467 -20.48 20.26 13.37
C SER A 467 -19.08 20.32 13.99
N HIS A 468 -18.47 21.51 13.93
CA HIS A 468 -17.12 21.78 14.42
C HIS A 468 -17.13 22.68 15.67
N ALA A 469 -18.27 22.77 16.37
CA ALA A 469 -18.40 23.65 17.53
C ALA A 469 -17.35 23.31 18.59
N ALA A 470 -16.58 24.33 18.99
CA ALA A 470 -15.45 24.26 19.91
C ALA A 470 -15.89 24.07 21.36
#